data_AF-A0A7Y4L6A5-F1
#
_entry.id   AF-A0A7Y4L6A5-F1
#
_cell.length_a   1.000
_cell.length_b   1.000
_cell.length_c   1.000
_cell.angle_alpha   90.00
_cell.angle_beta   90.00
_cell.angle_gamma   90.00
#
_symmetry.space_group_name_H-M   'P 1'
#
loop_
_entity.id
_entity.type
_entity.pdbx_description
1 polymer ?
#
loop_
_entity_poly.entity_id
_entity_poly.type
_entity_poly.pdbx_seq_one_letter_code
_entity_poly.pdbx_strand_id
1 'polypeptide(L)'
;MTQHTYVRTDGIVSARELTLNYVTICAQIEATDRLLSRLTGALQNINRGDGLTINIVKDVLESNNLAWNRRAELVEARTTAYTALVEGCAGNQSTVDQYVSTVAKEFGFELELTN
;
A
#
# COMPACT_ATOMS: atom_id res chain seq x y z
N MET A 1 -27.91 -10.74 2.64
CA MET A 1 -26.87 -10.11 1.81
C MET A 1 -27.19 -8.63 1.73
N THR A 2 -26.50 -7.82 2.51
CA THR A 2 -26.69 -6.36 2.52
C THR A 2 -26.01 -5.78 1.29
N GLN A 3 -26.80 -5.19 0.40
CA GLN A 3 -26.31 -4.55 -0.82
C GLN A 3 -25.62 -3.25 -0.41
N HIS A 4 -24.30 -3.24 -0.34
CA HIS A 4 -23.52 -2.05 -0.01
C HIS A 4 -23.46 -1.18 -1.27
N THR A 5 -24.21 -0.07 -1.29
CA THR A 5 -24.19 0.87 -2.41
C THR A 5 -22.86 1.63 -2.41
N TYR A 6 -22.08 1.46 -3.47
CA TYR A 6 -20.69 1.92 -3.54
C TYR A 6 -20.57 3.43 -3.76
N VAL A 7 -21.43 4.03 -4.59
CA VAL A 7 -21.47 5.47 -4.86
C VAL A 7 -22.72 6.06 -4.21
N ARG A 8 -22.60 7.15 -3.43
CA ARG A 8 -23.78 7.88 -2.96
C ARG A 8 -24.51 8.47 -4.17
N THR A 9 -25.84 8.53 -4.12
CA THR A 9 -26.68 9.06 -5.22
C THR A 9 -26.42 10.53 -5.59
N ASP A 10 -25.58 11.23 -4.82
CA ASP A 10 -25.15 12.62 -5.03
C ASP A 10 -23.80 12.74 -5.77
N GLY A 11 -23.17 11.62 -6.17
CA GLY A 11 -21.87 11.62 -6.86
C GLY A 11 -20.66 11.79 -5.94
N ILE A 12 -20.87 11.79 -4.61
CA ILE A 12 -19.79 11.86 -3.62
C ILE A 12 -19.29 10.45 -3.32
N VAL A 13 -17.97 10.25 -3.41
CA VAL A 13 -17.28 8.99 -3.07
C VAL A 13 -17.63 8.61 -1.64
N SER A 14 -18.07 7.38 -1.42
CA SER A 14 -18.49 6.96 -0.07
C SER A 14 -17.27 6.79 0.86
N ALA A 15 -17.48 6.94 2.18
CA ALA A 15 -16.41 6.68 3.16
C ALA A 15 -15.83 5.26 3.03
N ARG A 16 -16.64 4.28 2.58
CA ARG A 16 -16.17 2.91 2.30
C ARG A 16 -15.26 2.85 1.08
N GLU A 17 -15.56 3.56 0.00
CA GLU A 17 -14.70 3.63 -1.19
C GLU A 17 -13.37 4.35 -0.89
N LEU A 18 -13.41 5.44 -0.11
CA LEU A 18 -12.21 6.12 0.39
C LEU A 18 -11.36 5.18 1.24
N THR A 19 -12.02 4.41 2.12
CA THR A 19 -11.35 3.39 2.95
C THR A 19 -10.74 2.29 2.10
N LEU A 20 -11.46 1.79 1.08
CA LEU A 20 -10.96 0.77 0.17
C LEU A 20 -9.73 1.24 -0.59
N ASN A 21 -9.74 2.47 -1.09
CA ASN A 21 -8.60 3.07 -1.76
C ASN A 21 -7.38 3.16 -0.82
N TYR A 22 -7.58 3.70 0.39
CA TYR A 22 -6.53 3.80 1.40
C TYR A 22 -5.94 2.42 1.77
N VAL A 23 -6.78 1.43 2.09
CA VAL A 23 -6.34 0.08 2.46
C VAL A 23 -5.62 -0.61 1.30
N THR A 24 -6.08 -0.43 0.06
CA THR A 24 -5.43 -0.99 -1.14
C THR A 24 -4.03 -0.43 -1.32
N ILE A 25 -3.84 0.89 -1.14
CA ILE A 25 -2.52 1.52 -1.21
C ILE A 25 -1.60 0.98 -0.10
N CYS A 26 -2.11 0.82 1.13
CA CYS A 26 -1.35 0.22 2.22
C CYS A 26 -0.90 -1.21 1.90
N ALA A 27 -1.78 -2.04 1.34
CA ALA A 27 -1.44 -3.40 0.91
C ALA A 27 -0.39 -3.40 -0.21
N GLN A 28 -0.45 -2.46 -1.15
CA GLN A 28 0.56 -2.31 -2.21
C GLN A 28 1.93 -1.90 -1.65
N ILE A 29 1.97 -1.04 -0.63
CA ILE A 29 3.21 -0.69 0.08
C ILE A 29 3.80 -1.95 0.72
N GLU A 30 3.00 -2.72 1.46
CA GLU A 30 3.47 -3.93 2.13
C GLU A 30 4.02 -4.96 1.13
N ALA A 31 3.34 -5.17 0.00
CA ALA A 31 3.82 -6.05 -1.06
C ALA A 31 5.15 -5.56 -1.66
N THR A 32 5.29 -4.24 -1.83
CA THR A 32 6.50 -3.61 -2.35
C THR A 32 7.65 -3.71 -1.35
N ASP A 33 7.39 -3.56 -0.05
CA ASP A 33 8.36 -3.77 1.03
C ASP A 33 8.89 -5.21 1.06
N ARG A 34 7.99 -6.20 0.92
CA ARG A 34 8.38 -7.61 0.81
C ARG A 34 9.26 -7.85 -0.43
N LEU A 35 8.95 -7.23 -1.56
CA LEU A 35 9.78 -7.31 -2.77
C LEU A 35 11.15 -6.66 -2.57
N LEU A 36 11.20 -5.46 -2.01
CA LEU A 36 12.44 -4.72 -1.73
C LEU A 36 13.36 -5.49 -0.78
N SER A 37 12.79 -6.13 0.26
CA SER A 37 13.55 -7.00 1.17
C SER A 37 14.22 -8.14 0.41
N ARG A 38 13.49 -8.82 -0.49
CA ARG A 38 14.02 -9.92 -1.32
C ARG A 38 15.11 -9.44 -2.29
N LEU A 39 14.90 -8.31 -2.97
CA LEU A 39 15.87 -7.73 -3.90
C LEU A 39 17.15 -7.28 -3.18
N THR A 40 17.02 -6.67 -2.00
CA THR A 40 18.17 -6.25 -1.19
C THR A 40 18.99 -7.46 -0.73
N GLY A 41 18.34 -8.54 -0.31
CA GLY A 41 19.03 -9.80 0.01
C GLY A 41 19.74 -10.42 -1.20
N ALA A 42 19.11 -10.38 -2.38
CA ALA A 42 19.74 -10.84 -3.62
C ALA A 42 21.01 -10.02 -3.96
N LEU A 43 20.96 -8.69 -3.86
CA LEU A 43 22.11 -7.80 -4.07
C LEU A 43 23.27 -8.09 -3.09
N GLN A 44 22.96 -8.36 -1.83
CA GLN A 44 23.98 -8.74 -0.84
C GLN A 44 24.67 -10.07 -1.18
N ASN A 45 23.93 -11.03 -1.75
CA ASN A 45 24.49 -12.31 -2.20
C ASN A 45 25.31 -12.16 -3.49
N ILE A 46 24.93 -11.24 -4.37
CA ILE A 46 25.70 -10.90 -5.58
C ILE A 46 27.09 -10.37 -5.21
N ASN A 47 27.19 -9.52 -4.19
CA ASN A 47 28.48 -8.99 -3.72
C ASN A 47 29.40 -10.05 -3.05
N ARG A 48 28.94 -11.28 -2.87
CA ARG A 48 29.66 -12.36 -2.16
C ARG A 48 30.11 -13.54 -3.04
N GLY A 49 29.75 -13.58 -4.33
CA GLY A 49 30.01 -14.75 -5.19
C GLY A 49 30.63 -14.40 -6.54
N ASP A 50 31.74 -15.08 -6.86
CA ASP A 50 32.29 -15.13 -8.22
C ASP A 50 31.36 -15.94 -9.13
N GLY A 51 30.88 -15.35 -10.23
CA GLY A 51 30.17 -16.07 -11.31
C GLY A 51 28.82 -15.52 -11.76
N LEU A 52 28.34 -14.39 -11.22
CA LEU A 52 27.14 -13.74 -11.75
C LEU A 52 27.44 -12.96 -13.04
N THR A 53 26.61 -13.17 -14.06
CA THR A 53 26.72 -12.42 -15.32
C THR A 53 26.28 -10.97 -15.11
N ILE A 54 27.00 -10.03 -15.74
CA ILE A 54 26.75 -8.57 -15.64
C ILE A 54 25.27 -8.22 -15.91
N ASN A 55 24.62 -8.94 -16.82
CA ASN A 55 23.21 -8.73 -17.16
C ASN A 55 22.28 -8.99 -15.96
N ILE A 56 22.50 -10.07 -15.19
CA ILE A 56 21.67 -10.37 -14.02
C ILE A 56 21.84 -9.30 -12.94
N VAL A 57 23.07 -8.83 -12.73
CA VAL A 57 23.34 -7.76 -11.76
C VAL A 57 22.61 -6.47 -12.17
N LYS A 58 22.66 -6.13 -13.46
CA LYS A 58 21.97 -4.96 -14.00
C LYS A 58 20.45 -5.06 -13.83
N ASP A 59 19.85 -6.19 -14.17
CA ASP A 59 18.39 -6.41 -14.08
C ASP A 59 17.90 -6.33 -12.62
N VAL A 60 18.68 -6.86 -11.67
CA VAL A 60 18.34 -6.80 -10.24
C VAL A 60 18.45 -5.36 -9.72
N LEU A 61 19.48 -4.60 -10.11
CA LEU A 61 19.63 -3.19 -9.73
C LEU A 61 18.51 -2.33 -10.31
N GLU A 62 18.15 -2.53 -11.58
CA GLU A 62 17.05 -1.82 -12.22
C GLU A 62 15.71 -2.12 -11.55
N SER A 63 15.43 -3.40 -11.28
CA SER A 63 14.23 -3.81 -10.55
C SER A 63 14.17 -3.22 -9.13
N ASN A 64 15.31 -3.11 -8.44
CA ASN A 64 15.41 -2.50 -7.12
C ASN A 64 15.09 -0.99 -7.16
N ASN A 65 15.65 -0.27 -8.13
CA ASN A 65 15.38 1.15 -8.34
C ASN A 65 13.91 1.40 -8.67
N LEU A 66 13.32 0.60 -9.56
CA LEU A 66 11.89 0.70 -9.91
C LEU A 66 10.99 0.43 -8.71
N ALA A 67 11.31 -0.58 -7.90
CA ALA A 67 10.56 -0.88 -6.68
C ALA A 67 10.65 0.26 -5.65
N TRP A 68 11.83 0.87 -5.47
CA TRP A 68 12.00 2.03 -4.59
C TRP A 68 11.22 3.26 -5.06
N ASN A 69 11.27 3.58 -6.37
CA ASN A 69 10.51 4.68 -6.94
C ASN A 69 9.01 4.45 -6.76
N ARG A 70 8.53 3.24 -7.06
CA ARG A 70 7.12 2.90 -6.87
C ARG A 70 6.70 3.01 -5.40
N ARG A 71 7.58 2.60 -4.48
CA ARG A 71 7.33 2.76 -3.05
C ARG A 71 7.16 4.23 -2.66
N ALA A 72 8.00 5.13 -3.17
CA ALA A 72 7.90 6.55 -2.88
C ALA A 72 6.55 7.13 -3.35
N GLU A 73 6.14 6.82 -4.59
CA GLU A 73 4.83 7.21 -5.13
C GLU A 73 3.66 6.70 -4.26
N LEU A 74 3.75 5.44 -3.79
CA LEU A 74 2.72 4.86 -2.94
C LEU A 74 2.62 5.53 -1.57
N VAL A 75 3.73 6.00 -1.00
CA VAL A 75 3.72 6.73 0.28
C VAL A 75 3.01 8.07 0.14
N GLU A 76 3.26 8.79 -0.96
CA GLU A 76 2.55 10.03 -1.28
C GLU A 76 1.06 9.76 -1.49
N ALA A 77 0.72 8.76 -2.32
CA ALA A 77 -0.67 8.36 -2.56
C ALA A 77 -1.41 7.94 -1.28
N ARG A 78 -0.72 7.24 -0.37
CA ARG A 78 -1.29 6.85 0.94
C ARG A 78 -1.67 8.08 1.75
N THR A 79 -0.81 9.09 1.75
CA THR A 79 -1.04 10.33 2.51
C THR A 79 -2.26 11.07 1.96
N THR A 80 -2.36 11.21 0.63
CA THR A 80 -3.54 11.80 -0.02
C THR A 80 -4.82 11.01 0.25
N ALA A 81 -4.76 9.67 0.16
CA ALA A 81 -5.92 8.82 0.42
C ALA A 81 -6.38 8.87 1.89
N TYR A 82 -5.43 8.97 2.83
CA TYR A 82 -5.74 9.11 4.25
C TYR A 82 -6.43 10.45 4.54
N THR A 83 -5.90 11.56 4.01
CA THR A 83 -6.53 12.88 4.16
C THR A 83 -7.96 12.88 3.63
N ALA A 84 -8.18 12.33 2.43
CA ALA A 84 -9.52 12.22 1.85
C ALA A 84 -10.47 11.36 2.71
N LEU A 85 -9.97 10.27 3.29
CA LEU A 85 -10.75 9.43 4.21
C LEU A 85 -11.13 10.18 5.50
N VAL A 86 -10.18 10.90 6.11
CA VAL A 86 -10.43 11.72 7.31
C VAL A 86 -11.49 12.78 7.01
N GLU A 87 -11.38 13.48 5.88
CA GLU A 87 -12.38 14.45 5.43
C GLU A 87 -13.74 13.80 5.19
N GLY A 88 -13.77 12.64 4.52
CA GLY A 88 -14.99 11.84 4.30
C GLY A 88 -15.65 11.33 5.58
N CYS A 89 -14.88 11.22 6.67
CA CYS A 89 -15.34 10.88 8.01
C CYS A 89 -15.56 12.11 8.91
N ALA A 90 -15.57 13.32 8.33
CA ALA A 90 -15.72 14.59 9.06
C ALA A 90 -14.71 14.78 10.21
N GLY A 91 -13.49 14.26 10.05
CA GLY A 91 -12.44 14.34 11.05
C GLY A 91 -12.58 13.38 12.24
N ASN A 92 -13.58 12.48 12.23
CA ASN A 92 -13.77 11.53 13.32
C ASN A 92 -12.82 10.32 13.18
N GLN A 93 -11.72 10.35 13.94
CA GLN A 93 -10.70 9.29 13.92
C GLN A 93 -11.27 7.92 14.30
N SER A 94 -12.17 7.83 15.28
CA SER A 94 -12.76 6.54 15.69
C SER A 94 -13.55 5.89 14.54
N THR A 95 -14.22 6.69 13.71
CA THR A 95 -14.92 6.21 12.51
C THR A 95 -13.93 5.77 11.44
N VAL A 96 -12.84 6.52 11.24
CA VAL A 96 -11.75 6.15 10.32
C VAL A 96 -11.17 4.80 10.71
N ASP A 97 -10.79 4.62 11.97
CA ASP A 97 -10.20 3.39 12.50
C ASP A 97 -11.14 2.20 12.34
N GLN A 98 -12.44 2.39 12.62
CA GLN A 98 -13.45 1.35 12.44
C GLN A 98 -13.56 0.92 10.97
N TYR A 99 -13.60 1.86 10.03
CA TYR A 99 -13.68 1.54 8.61
C TYR A 99 -12.41 0.85 8.12
N VAL A 100 -11.24 1.38 8.45
CA VAL A 100 -9.95 0.78 8.06
C VAL A 100 -9.83 -0.62 8.62
N SER A 101 -10.15 -0.84 9.91
CA SER A 101 -10.13 -2.18 10.52
C SER A 101 -11.09 -3.16 9.83
N THR A 102 -12.30 -2.68 9.48
CA THR A 102 -13.30 -3.52 8.80
C THR A 102 -12.83 -3.94 7.41
N VAL A 103 -12.35 -2.98 6.61
CA VAL A 103 -11.90 -3.27 5.24
C VAL A 103 -10.60 -4.06 5.25
N ALA A 104 -9.64 -3.76 6.13
CA ALA A 104 -8.38 -4.53 6.22
C ALA A 104 -8.63 -6.02 6.49
N LYS A 105 -9.60 -6.34 7.36
CA LYS A 105 -10.03 -7.73 7.61
C LYS A 105 -10.62 -8.41 6.38
N GLU A 106 -11.33 -7.69 5.51
CA GLU A 106 -11.83 -8.24 4.24
C GLU A 106 -10.69 -8.67 3.31
N PHE A 107 -9.52 -8.04 3.43
CA PHE A 107 -8.33 -8.37 2.65
C PHE A 107 -7.33 -9.30 3.37
N GLY A 108 -7.64 -9.72 4.61
CA GLY A 108 -6.75 -10.58 5.41
C GLY A 108 -5.48 -9.89 5.93
N PHE A 109 -5.50 -8.56 6.05
CA PHE A 109 -4.41 -7.78 6.65
C PHE A 109 -4.78 -7.31 8.06
N GLU A 110 -3.84 -7.40 8.99
CA GLU A 110 -3.86 -6.62 10.23
C GLU A 110 -3.06 -5.33 9.98
N LEU A 111 -3.76 -4.23 9.71
CA LEU A 111 -3.12 -2.92 9.70
C LEU A 111 -2.92 -2.49 11.16
N GLU A 112 -1.67 -2.32 11.59
CA GLU A 112 -1.37 -1.59 12.81
C GLU A 112 -1.78 -0.13 12.59
N LEU A 113 -2.93 0.25 13.15
CA LEU A 113 -3.36 1.64 13.22
C LEU A 113 -2.49 2.33 14.27
N THR A 114 -1.48 3.08 13.83
CA THR A 114 -0.70 3.93 14.74
C THR A 114 -1.56 5.09 15.21
N ASN A 115 -1.86 5.10 16.52
CA ASN A 115 -2.37 6.23 17.29
C ASN A 115 -1.40 7.43 17.27
#